data_AF-A0A5J4QE58-F1
#
_entry.id   AF-A0A5J4QE58-F1
#
_cell.length_a   1.000
_cell.length_b   1.000
_cell.length_c   1.000
_cell.angle_alpha   90.00
_cell.angle_beta   90.00
_cell.angle_gamma   90.00
#
_symmetry.space_group_name_H-M   'P 1'
#
loop_
_entity.id
_entity.type
_entity.pdbx_description
1 polymer ?
#
loop_
_entity_poly.entity_id
_entity_poly.type
_entity_poly.pdbx_seq_one_letter_code
_entity_poly.pdbx_strand_id
1 'polypeptide(L)' 'MKNNFTEILINWYEEHKRDLPWREISDPYLIWISEIILQQTRVVQGYEYYLRFINRFPDIS' A
#
# COMPACT_ATOMS: atom_id res chain seq x y z
N MET A 1 14.43 -20.13 -19.78
CA MET A 1 13.64 -20.75 -18.70
C MET A 1 12.73 -19.67 -18.13
N LYS A 2 11.40 -19.83 -18.21
CA LYS A 2 10.51 -18.95 -17.43
C LYS A 2 10.88 -19.11 -15.96
N ASN A 3 11.18 -18.01 -15.27
CA ASN A 3 11.56 -18.05 -13.85
C ASN A 3 10.37 -18.55 -13.03
N ASN A 4 10.35 -19.86 -12.77
CA ASN A 4 9.35 -20.57 -11.98
C ASN A 4 9.08 -19.89 -10.62
N PHE A 5 10.09 -19.23 -10.04
CA PHE A 5 9.98 -18.44 -8.82
C PHE A 5 8.96 -17.28 -8.92
N THR A 6 8.99 -16.49 -10.00
CA THR A 6 8.11 -15.32 -10.15
C THR A 6 6.65 -15.75 -10.25
N GLU A 7 6.38 -16.82 -11.00
CA GLU A 7 5.03 -17.37 -11.16
C GLU A 7 4.48 -17.94 -9.85
N ILE A 8 5.30 -18.67 -9.09
CA ILE A 8 4.94 -19.15 -7.75
C ILE A 8 4.59 -17.97 -6.82
N LEU A 9 5.43 -16.92 -6.81
CA LEU A 9 5.22 -15.79 -5.92
C LEU A 9 3.94 -15.00 -6.27
N ILE A 10 3.67 -14.81 -7.56
CA ILE A 10 2.45 -14.13 -8.02
C ILE A 10 1.21 -14.94 -7.62
N ASN A 11 1.20 -16.25 -7.87
CA ASN A 11 0.06 -17.10 -7.51
C ASN A 11 -0.20 -17.11 -6.00
N TRP A 12 0.87 -17.20 -5.20
CA TRP A 12 0.74 -17.11 -3.74
C TRP A 12 0.19 -15.74 -3.31
N TYR A 13 0.65 -14.65 -3.92
CA TYR A 13 0.19 -13.30 -3.61
C TYR A 13 -1.30 -13.13 -3.94
N GLU A 14 -1.78 -13.64 -5.06
CA GLU A 14 -3.20 -13.53 -5.42
C GLU A 14 -4.12 -14.21 -4.40
N GLU A 15 -3.69 -15.34 -3.82
CA GLU A 15 -4.46 -16.07 -2.81
C GLU A 15 -4.32 -15.51 -1.39
N HIS A 16 -3.16 -14.94 -1.04
CA HIS A 16 -2.80 -14.61 0.35
C HIS A 16 -2.57 -13.11 0.60
N LYS A 17 -2.78 -12.24 -0.40
CA LYS A 17 -2.63 -10.79 -0.22
C LYS A 17 -3.55 -10.29 0.88
N ARG A 18 -3.04 -9.32 1.62
CA ARG A 18 -3.81 -8.57 2.61
C ARG A 18 -4.54 -7.43 1.93
N ASP A 19 -5.77 -7.20 2.36
CA ASP A 19 -6.55 -6.03 1.98
C ASP A 19 -5.94 -4.78 2.63
N LEU A 20 -5.24 -3.99 1.81
CA LEU A 20 -4.69 -2.69 2.20
C LEU A 20 -5.29 -1.63 1.27
N PRO A 21 -5.99 -0.63 1.79
CA PRO A 21 -6.77 0.30 0.97
C PRO A 21 -5.92 1.13 0.00
N TRP A 22 -4.66 1.38 0.33
CA TRP A 22 -3.72 2.05 -0.58
C TRP A 22 -3.20 1.16 -1.73
N ARG A 23 -3.55 -0.13 -1.79
CA ARG A 23 -3.23 -1.02 -2.92
C ARG A 23 -4.28 -1.02 -4.03
N GLU A 24 -5.50 -0.60 -3.72
CA GLU A 24 -6.62 -0.55 -4.67
C GLU A 24 -6.74 0.82 -5.36
N ILE A 25 -5.80 1.73 -5.10
CA ILE A 25 -5.75 3.08 -5.65
C ILE A 25 -4.57 3.24 -6.60
N SER A 26 -4.74 4.07 -7.63
CA SER A 26 -3.70 4.41 -8.61
C SER A 26 -3.18 5.84 -8.47
N ASP A 27 -3.62 6.58 -7.46
CA ASP A 27 -3.20 7.96 -7.22
C ASP A 27 -1.76 8.00 -6.64
N PRO A 28 -0.78 8.58 -7.36
CA PRO A 28 0.61 8.64 -6.90
C PRO A 28 0.79 9.35 -5.57
N TYR A 29 -0.01 10.38 -5.27
CA TYR A 29 0.08 11.11 -4.01
C TYR A 29 -0.34 10.23 -2.84
N LEU A 30 -1.49 9.58 -2.95
CA LEU A 30 -2.01 8.70 -1.92
C LEU A 30 -1.12 7.48 -1.69
N ILE A 31 -0.54 6.91 -2.77
CA ILE A 31 0.44 5.81 -2.66
C ILE A 31 1.68 6.32 -1.93
N TRP A 32 2.25 7.45 -2.35
CA TRP A 32 3.46 8.01 -1.74
C TRP A 32 3.29 8.30 -0.23
N ILE A 33 2.18 8.90 0.17
CA ILE A 33 1.89 9.14 1.59
C ILE A 33 1.78 7.83 2.38
N SER A 34 1.17 6.79 1.80
CA SER A 34 1.11 5.48 2.45
C SER A 34 2.51 4.90 2.70
N GLU A 35 3.41 5.00 1.73
CA GLU A 35 4.79 4.52 1.84
C GLU A 35 5.57 5.28 2.91
N ILE A 36 5.48 6.62 2.93
CA ILE A 36 6.17 7.46 3.94
C ILE A 36 5.71 7.13 5.36
N ILE A 37 4.39 6.99 5.57
CA ILE A 37 3.85 6.66 6.89
C ILE A 37 4.33 5.28 7.35
N LEU A 38 4.44 4.31 6.44
CA LEU A 38 4.76 2.92 6.76
C LEU A 38 6.27 2.63 6.92
N GLN A 39 7.16 3.56 6.55
CA GLN A 39 8.62 3.35 6.66
C GLN A 39 9.11 3.05 8.09
N GLN A 40 8.41 3.52 9.13
CA GLN A 40 8.75 3.25 10.53
C GLN A 40 7.53 2.93 11.40
N THR A 41 6.35 2.69 10.80
CA THR A 41 5.12 2.36 11.55
C THR A 41 4.53 1.02 11.12
N ARG A 42 3.90 0.33 12.07
CA ARG A 42 3.14 -0.89 11.74
C ARG A 42 1.86 -0.50 11.02
N VAL A 43 1.44 -1.32 10.04
CA VAL A 43 0.20 -1.12 9.24
C VAL A 43 -1.02 -0.73 10.11
N VAL A 44 -1.25 -1.43 11.22
CA VAL A 44 -2.40 -1.17 12.11
C VAL A 44 -2.36 0.25 12.70
N GLN A 45 -1.18 0.75 13.03
CA GLN A 45 -1.00 2.10 13.56
C GLN A 45 -1.03 3.13 12.43
N GLY A 46 -0.33 2.85 11.33
CA GLY A 46 -0.20 3.75 10.18
C GLY A 46 -1.53 4.04 9.47
N TYR A 47 -2.47 3.08 9.45
CA TYR A 47 -3.76 3.23 8.78
C TYR A 47 -4.55 4.46 9.27
N GLU A 48 -4.67 4.63 10.58
CA GLU A 48 -5.38 5.76 11.18
C GLU A 48 -4.69 7.10 10.89
N TYR A 49 -3.35 7.13 10.85
CA TYR A 49 -2.61 8.34 10.49
C TYR A 49 -2.76 8.67 9.01
N TYR A 50 -2.75 7.65 8.14
CA TYR A 50 -2.97 7.79 6.71
C TYR A 50 -4.33 8.43 6.43
N LEU A 51 -5.41 7.89 6.99
CA LEU A 51 -6.76 8.43 6.81
C LEU A 51 -6.88 9.89 7.27
N ARG A 52 -6.33 10.23 8.45
CA ARG A 52 -6.34 11.61 8.94
C ARG A 52 -5.53 12.55 8.04
N PHE A 53 -4.39 12.10 7.52
CA PHE A 53 -3.52 12.91 6.70
C PHE A 53 -4.18 13.26 5.37
N ILE A 54 -4.69 12.26 4.63
CA ILE A 54 -5.31 12.47 3.32
C ILE A 54 -6.65 13.21 3.42
N ASN A 55 -7.34 13.13 4.56
CA ASN A 55 -8.54 13.94 4.80
C ASN A 55 -8.19 15.42 5.01
N ARG A 56 -7.06 15.71 5.68
CA ARG A 56 -6.61 17.07 5.97
C ARG A 56 -5.89 17.72 4.78
N PHE A 57 -5.10 16.92 4.06
CA PHE A 57 -4.31 17.29 2.90
C PHE A 57 -4.73 16.34 1.76
N PRO A 58 -5.78 16.68 1.00
CA PRO A 58 -6.31 15.80 -0.03
C PRO A 58 -5.40 15.71 -1.26
N ASP A 59 -4.59 16.74 -1.52
CA ASP A 59 -3.66 16.81 -2.64
C ASP A 59 -2.42 17.65 -2.28
N ILE A 60 -1.54 17.87 -3.26
CA ILE A 60 -0.24 18.54 -3.10
C ILE A 60 -0.35 20.08 -3.15
N SER A 61 -1.49 20.62 -3.58
CA SER A 61 -1.67 22.01 -4.02
C SER A 61 -1.88 23.01 -2.87
#